data_AF-A0A2E4HGN8-F1
#
_entry.id   AF-A0A2E4HGN8-F1
#
_cell.length_a   1.000
_cell.length_b   1.000
_cell.length_c   1.000
_cell.angle_alpha   90.00
_cell.angle_beta   90.00
_cell.angle_gamma   90.00
#
_symmetry.space_group_name_H-M   'P 1'
#
loop_
_entity.id
_entity.type
_entity.pdbx_description
1 polymer ?
#
loop_
_entity_poly.entity_id
_entity_poly.type
_entity_poly.pdbx_seq_one_letter_code
_entity_poly.pdbx_strand_id
1 'polypeptide(L)'
;MYMAANKPEVIAPNRQIPIVFGNGAMGNIFASWVNSVTDFEIISGTGTPEGAVFAKKTKLYMDESGSAGNILYIKTTEVQLNTGWVLV
;
A
#
# COMPACT_ATOMS: atom_id res chain seq x y z
N MET A 1 -9.84 -15.59 -22.50
CA MET A 1 -9.30 -16.30 -21.32
C MET A 1 -8.94 -15.24 -20.30
N TYR A 2 -9.75 -15.04 -19.26
CA TYR A 2 -9.46 -14.04 -18.22
C TYR A 2 -8.41 -14.60 -17.27
N MET A 3 -7.28 -13.90 -17.10
CA MET A 3 -6.30 -14.24 -16.07
C MET A 3 -6.84 -13.80 -14.71
N ALA A 4 -6.78 -14.68 -13.72
CA ALA A 4 -7.17 -14.35 -12.35
C ALA A 4 -6.31 -13.19 -11.84
N ALA A 5 -6.93 -12.19 -11.22
CA ALA A 5 -6.20 -11.13 -10.54
C ALA A 5 -5.42 -11.71 -9.35
N ASN A 6 -4.10 -11.56 -9.34
CA ASN A 6 -3.29 -11.86 -8.17
C ASN A 6 -3.53 -10.76 -7.12
N LYS A 7 -4.39 -11.05 -6.13
CA LYS A 7 -4.44 -10.24 -4.92
C LYS A 7 -3.09 -10.36 -4.20
N PRO A 8 -2.50 -9.27 -3.67
CA PRO A 8 -1.46 -9.42 -2.66
C PRO A 8 -2.08 -10.18 -1.48
N GLU A 9 -1.56 -11.37 -1.18
CA GLU A 9 -2.08 -12.16 -0.07
C GLU A 9 -1.54 -11.60 1.25
N VAL A 10 -2.32 -10.73 1.88
CA VAL A 10 -2.06 -10.33 3.27
C VAL A 10 -2.52 -11.47 4.19
N ILE A 11 -1.55 -12.17 4.78
CA ILE A 11 -1.80 -13.30 5.66
C ILE A 11 -2.20 -12.77 7.04
N ALA A 12 -3.48 -12.93 7.40
CA ALA A 12 -3.95 -12.55 8.73
C ALA A 12 -3.35 -13.45 9.82
N PRO A 13 -3.04 -12.91 11.03
CA PRO A 13 -2.56 -13.72 12.14
C PRO A 13 -3.62 -14.75 12.56
N ASN A 14 -3.16 -15.95 12.95
CA ASN A 14 -4.04 -16.96 13.52
C ASN A 14 -4.53 -16.50 14.91
N ARG A 15 -5.85 -16.39 15.08
CA ARG A 15 -6.51 -15.91 16.31
C ARG A 15 -6.33 -16.86 17.51
N GLN A 16 -5.89 -18.09 17.28
CA GLN A 16 -5.62 -19.09 18.32
C GLN A 16 -4.19 -19.00 18.87
N ILE A 17 -3.31 -18.24 18.23
CA ILE A 17 -1.91 -18.07 18.63
C ILE A 17 -1.74 -16.67 19.23
N PRO A 18 -0.99 -16.52 20.34
CA PRO A 18 -0.68 -15.21 20.88
C PRO A 18 -0.05 -14.28 19.82
N ILE A 19 -0.62 -13.08 19.66
CA ILE A 19 -0.15 -12.06 18.71
C ILE A 19 0.98 -11.19 19.28
N VAL A 20 1.24 -11.31 20.59
CA VAL A 20 2.30 -10.60 21.32
C VAL A 20 3.15 -11.60 22.09
N PHE A 21 4.43 -11.30 22.22
CA PHE A 21 5.34 -12.01 23.12
C PHE A 21 5.07 -11.61 24.58
N GLY A 22 5.60 -12.39 25.54
CA GLY A 22 5.39 -12.13 26.97
C GLY A 22 5.96 -10.79 27.47
N ASN A 23 6.83 -10.14 26.71
CA ASN A 23 7.35 -8.80 26.97
C ASN A 23 6.49 -7.66 26.36
N GLY A 24 5.34 -7.99 25.77
CA GLY A 24 4.43 -7.03 25.14
C GLY A 24 4.83 -6.61 23.72
N ALA A 25 5.96 -7.07 23.19
CA ALA A 25 6.32 -6.82 21.79
C ALA A 25 5.43 -7.63 20.83
N MET A 26 5.18 -7.10 19.64
CA MET A 26 4.43 -7.81 18.61
C MET A 26 5.18 -9.07 18.17
N GLY A 27 4.46 -10.18 18.06
CA GLY A 27 4.97 -11.41 17.46
C GLY A 27 5.29 -11.19 15.98
N ASN A 28 6.26 -11.92 15.42
CA ASN A 28 6.74 -11.73 14.04
C ASN A 28 5.60 -11.75 12.99
N ILE A 29 4.67 -12.69 13.11
CA ILE A 29 3.52 -12.80 12.20
C ILE A 29 2.61 -11.58 12.32
N PHE A 30 2.34 -11.12 13.54
CA PHE A 30 1.51 -9.95 13.77
C PHE A 30 2.18 -8.67 13.26
N ALA A 31 3.48 -8.49 13.52
CA ALA A 31 4.25 -7.36 13.01
C ALA A 31 4.29 -7.33 11.48
N SER A 32 4.47 -8.48 10.82
CA SER A 32 4.45 -8.59 9.36
C SER A 32 3.08 -8.25 8.78
N TRP A 33 2.01 -8.72 9.42
CA TRP A 33 0.65 -8.37 9.03
C TRP A 33 0.36 -6.87 9.21
N VAL A 34 0.73 -6.29 10.36
CA VAL A 34 0.59 -4.84 10.62
C VAL A 34 1.30 -4.04 9.53
N ASN A 35 2.56 -4.37 9.21
CA ASN A 35 3.29 -3.69 8.14
C ASN A 35 2.57 -3.80 6.79
N SER A 36 2.01 -4.97 6.47
CA SER A 36 1.31 -5.19 5.20
C SER A 36 -0.01 -4.41 5.12
N VAL A 37 -0.73 -4.29 6.23
CA VAL A 37 -1.98 -3.52 6.31
C VAL A 37 -1.70 -2.02 6.29
N THR A 38 -0.69 -1.55 7.02
CA THR A 38 -0.26 -0.15 6.98
C THR A 38 0.17 0.26 5.57
N ASP A 39 0.78 -0.65 4.81
CA ASP A 39 1.13 -0.43 3.41
C ASP A 39 -0.08 -0.15 2.49
N PHE A 40 -1.33 -0.39 2.92
CA PHE A 40 -2.53 -0.01 2.17
C PHE A 40 -3.00 1.43 2.41
N GLU A 41 -2.38 2.17 3.32
CA GLU A 41 -2.68 3.58 3.51
C GLU A 41 -2.45 4.36 2.20
N ILE A 42 -3.32 5.31 1.89
CA ILE A 42 -3.17 6.15 0.69
C ILE A 42 -2.07 7.18 0.97
N ILE A 43 -1.12 7.33 0.06
CA ILE A 43 -0.15 8.44 0.14
C ILE A 43 -0.87 9.71 -0.30
N SER A 44 -0.72 10.82 0.40
CA SER A 44 -1.26 12.12 -0.01
C SER A 44 -0.17 13.15 -0.24
N GLY A 45 -0.41 14.11 -1.12
CA GLY A 45 0.46 15.25 -1.34
C GLY A 45 -0.09 16.20 -2.40
N THR A 46 0.75 17.12 -2.90
CA THR A 46 0.36 18.14 -3.88
C THR A 46 1.05 17.88 -5.21
N GLY A 47 0.26 17.81 -6.28
CA GLY A 47 0.70 17.57 -7.65
C GLY A 47 0.85 16.09 -8.01
N THR A 48 1.41 15.84 -9.20
CA THR A 48 1.61 14.48 -9.70
C THR A 48 2.69 13.73 -8.91
N PRO A 49 2.47 12.44 -8.55
CA PRO A 49 3.49 11.61 -7.94
C PRO A 49 4.59 11.14 -8.92
N GLU A 50 4.37 11.33 -10.23
CA GLU A 50 5.29 10.89 -11.28
C GLU A 50 6.67 11.56 -11.15
N GLY A 51 7.72 10.75 -11.03
CA GLY A 51 9.09 11.21 -10.83
C GLY A 51 9.41 11.62 -9.39
N ALA A 52 8.41 11.76 -8.51
CA ALA A 52 8.60 12.22 -7.13
C ALA A 52 8.46 11.09 -6.09
N VAL A 53 7.50 10.17 -6.29
CA VAL A 53 7.13 9.18 -5.27
C VAL A 53 7.50 7.77 -5.69
N PHE A 54 8.37 7.12 -4.91
CA PHE A 54 8.65 5.69 -5.00
C PHE A 54 7.61 4.90 -4.22
N ALA A 55 7.03 3.88 -4.84
CA ALA A 55 6.01 3.05 -4.20
C ALA A 55 5.92 1.67 -4.84
N LYS A 56 5.35 0.72 -4.08
CA LYS A 56 4.98 -0.60 -4.59
C LYS A 56 3.88 -0.50 -5.65
N LYS A 57 3.88 -1.45 -6.58
CA LYS A 57 2.75 -1.67 -7.50
C LYS A 57 1.45 -1.75 -6.71
N THR A 58 0.36 -1.23 -7.28
CA THR A 58 -0.98 -1.12 -6.68
C THR A 58 -1.13 -0.09 -5.55
N LYS A 59 -0.07 0.63 -5.16
CA LYS A 59 -0.18 1.73 -4.20
C LYS A 59 -1.03 2.87 -4.79
N LEU A 60 -1.79 3.51 -3.91
CA LEU A 60 -2.61 4.68 -4.24
C LEU A 60 -1.93 5.96 -3.77
N TYR A 61 -2.05 7.01 -4.58
CA TYR A 61 -1.64 8.37 -4.24
C TYR A 61 -2.78 9.36 -4.51
N MET A 62 -3.07 10.24 -3.56
CA MET A 62 -4.08 11.28 -3.66
C MET A 62 -3.40 12.64 -3.78
N ASP A 63 -3.60 13.31 -4.92
CA ASP A 63 -3.22 14.70 -5.12
C ASP A 63 -4.30 15.63 -4.54
N GLU A 64 -3.92 16.37 -3.51
CA GLU A 64 -4.75 17.28 -2.74
C GLU A 64 -4.79 18.71 -3.34
N SER A 65 -4.13 18.93 -4.47
CA SER A 65 -4.06 20.24 -5.14
C SER A 65 -5.30 20.59 -5.97
N GLY A 66 -6.17 19.61 -6.22
CA GLY A 66 -7.32 19.76 -7.12
C GLY A 66 -8.44 20.62 -6.54
N SER A 67 -8.69 21.78 -7.14
CA SER A 67 -9.78 22.70 -6.75
C SER A 67 -11.20 22.15 -7.02
N ALA A 68 -11.33 21.11 -7.85
CA ALA A 68 -12.59 20.44 -8.19
C ALA A 68 -12.72 19.03 -7.56
N GLY A 69 -11.81 18.67 -6.64
CA GLY A 69 -11.70 17.35 -6.05
C GLY A 69 -10.26 16.82 -6.14
N ASN A 70 -9.89 15.97 -5.19
CA ASN A 70 -8.57 15.34 -5.18
C ASN A 70 -8.45 14.34 -6.34
N ILE A 71 -7.28 14.28 -6.98
CA ILE A 71 -7.01 13.33 -8.07
C ILE A 71 -6.40 12.07 -7.47
N LEU A 72 -6.92 10.90 -7.85
CA LEU A 72 -6.34 9.62 -7.44
C LEU A 72 -5.40 9.10 -8.53
N TYR A 73 -4.25 8.58 -8.11
CA TYR A 73 -3.28 7.88 -8.94
C TYR A 73 -3.07 6.46 -8.42
N ILE A 74 -2.86 5.52 -9.34
CA ILE A 74 -2.45 4.15 -9.04
C ILE A 74 -1.06 3.86 -9.61
N LYS A 75 -0.21 3.22 -8.80
CA LYS A 75 1.09 2.74 -9.22
C LYS A 75 0.96 1.45 -10.04
N THR A 76 1.42 1.45 -11.29
CA THR A 76 1.29 0.27 -12.17
C THR A 76 2.59 -0.52 -12.34
N THR A 77 3.72 0.10 -12.01
CA THR A 77 5.08 -0.46 -12.11
C THR A 77 5.59 -0.95 -10.75
N GLU A 78 6.71 -1.67 -10.76
CA GLU A 78 7.28 -2.32 -9.58
C GLU A 78 7.93 -1.35 -8.58
N VAL A 79 8.25 -1.87 -7.39
CA VAL A 79 8.53 -1.16 -6.13
C VAL A 79 9.61 -0.07 -6.16
N GLN A 80 10.62 -0.21 -7.01
CA GLN A 80 11.82 0.65 -6.99
C GLN A 80 11.80 1.78 -8.03
N LEU A 81 10.65 2.04 -8.64
CA LEU A 81 10.49 3.09 -9.65
C LEU A 81 9.62 4.22 -9.11
N ASN A 82 10.00 5.46 -9.40
CA ASN A 82 9.17 6.65 -9.19
C ASN A 82 8.31 7.00 -10.42
N THR A 83 8.35 6.17 -11.46
CA THR A 83 7.60 6.34 -12.72
C THR A 83 6.51 5.30 -12.89
N GLY A 84 5.50 5.55 -13.74
CA GLY A 84 4.39 4.62 -13.99
C GLY A 84 3.21 4.80 -13.04
N TRP A 85 2.98 6.04 -12.61
CA TRP A 85 1.74 6.45 -11.98
C TRP A 85 0.68 6.79 -13.03
N VAL A 86 -0.54 6.31 -12.85
CA VAL A 86 -1.65 6.53 -13.77
C VAL A 86 -2.80 7.15 -13.01
N LEU A 87 -3.38 8.22 -13.56
CA LEU A 87 -4.60 8.85 -13.05
C LEU A 87 -5.78 7.88 -13.21
N VAL A 88 -6.61 7.76 -12.18
CA VAL A 88 -7.78 6.86 -12.14
C VAL A 88 -9.10 7.62 -12.16
#